data_AF-A0A353R8S8-F1
#
_entry.id   AF-A0A353R8S8-F1
#
_cell.length_a   1.000
_cell.length_b   1.000
_cell.length_c   1.000
_cell.angle_alpha   90.00
_cell.angle_beta   90.00
_cell.angle_gamma   90.00
#
_symmetry.space_group_name_H-M   'P 1'
#
loop_
_entity.id
_entity.type
_entity.pdbx_description
1 polymer ?
#
loop_
_entity_poly.entity_id
_entity_poly.type
_entity_poly.pdbx_seq_one_letter_code
_entity_poly.pdbx_strand_id
1 'polypeptide(L)'
;MSDKKPAWKGTTGGGNFGQRALLLLFRYVDIRVGYAILGLVIPFYMIFNQSGYKAIKNYFRRIGYTGNVNCHIFRNHYLFGQMMMDKFYLFARKKNIFKSRVTDWDQFTELLKGDGGFL
;
A
#
# COMPACT_ATOMS: atom_id res chain seq x y z
N MET A 1 -31.56 3.31 21.48
CA MET A 1 -30.65 4.45 21.28
C MET A 1 -29.66 4.08 20.20
N SER A 2 -29.68 4.76 19.06
CA SER A 2 -28.78 4.47 17.94
C SER A 2 -27.40 5.07 18.25
N ASP A 3 -26.42 4.23 18.53
CA ASP A 3 -25.02 4.63 18.72
C ASP A 3 -24.51 5.33 17.46
N LYS A 4 -24.44 6.68 17.51
CA LYS A 4 -23.81 7.47 16.46
C LYS A 4 -22.32 7.12 16.43
N LYS A 5 -21.90 6.37 15.41
CA LYS A 5 -20.48 6.13 15.15
C LYS A 5 -19.76 7.49 15.04
N PRO A 6 -18.63 7.68 15.71
CA PRO A 6 -17.91 8.95 15.68
C PRO A 6 -17.52 9.29 14.23
N ALA A 7 -17.71 10.55 13.85
CA ALA A 7 -17.25 11.06 12.56
C ALA A 7 -15.73 10.87 12.44
N TRP A 8 -15.26 10.55 11.23
CA TRP A 8 -13.85 10.33 10.96
C TRP A 8 -13.02 11.59 11.33
N LYS A 9 -11.99 11.42 12.16
CA LYS A 9 -11.15 12.52 12.68
C LYS A 9 -10.13 13.07 11.66
N GLY A 10 -10.16 12.63 10.40
CA GLY A 10 -9.19 13.07 9.38
C GLY A 10 -7.78 12.50 9.56
N THR A 11 -7.56 11.65 10.55
CA THR A 11 -6.25 11.08 10.88
C THR A 11 -6.28 9.57 10.73
N THR A 12 -5.36 9.04 9.93
CA THR A 12 -5.14 7.59 9.87
C THR A 12 -4.41 7.19 11.15
N GLY A 13 -4.87 6.13 11.82
CA GLY A 13 -4.18 5.60 13.00
C GLY A 13 -2.72 5.27 12.70
N GLY A 14 -1.84 5.64 13.61
CA GLY A 14 -0.39 5.49 13.45
C GLY A 14 0.35 6.53 14.28
N GLY A 15 1.19 6.07 15.21
CA GLY A 15 1.96 6.97 16.07
C GLY A 15 3.13 7.61 15.31
N ASN A 16 3.40 8.88 15.60
CA ASN A 16 4.57 9.62 15.11
C ASN A 16 5.89 8.86 15.40
N PHE A 17 5.95 8.15 16.53
CA PHE A 17 7.09 7.31 16.89
C PHE A 17 7.38 6.22 15.85
N GLY A 18 6.38 5.43 15.47
CA GLY A 18 6.57 4.32 14.52
C GLY A 18 7.00 4.81 13.14
N GLN A 19 6.44 5.93 12.69
CA GLN A 19 6.83 6.55 11.42
C GLN A 19 8.28 7.03 11.44
N ARG A 20 8.72 7.68 12.54
CA ARG A 20 10.11 8.11 12.71
C ARG A 20 11.08 6.94 12.79
N ALA A 21 10.72 5.89 13.52
CA ALA A 21 11.51 4.66 13.62
C ALA A 21 11.70 4.00 12.25
N LEU A 22 10.63 3.94 11.44
CA LEU A 22 10.68 3.39 10.08
C LEU A 22 11.58 4.22 9.15
N LEU A 23 11.50 5.56 9.22
CA LEU A 23 12.39 6.45 8.47
C LEU A 23 13.86 6.26 8.86
N LEU A 24 14.15 6.15 10.16
CA LEU A 24 15.50 5.89 10.66
C LEU A 24 16.01 4.52 10.21
N LEU A 25 15.18 3.48 10.28
CA LEU A 25 15.52 2.13 9.82
C LEU A 25 15.95 2.17 8.35
N PHE A 26 15.15 2.79 7.48
CA PHE A 26 15.42 2.87 6.04
C PHE A 26 16.59 3.77 5.65
N ARG A 27 17.10 4.57 6.58
CA ARG A 27 18.37 5.29 6.37
C ARG A 27 19.55 4.32 6.31
N TYR A 28 19.52 3.26 7.12
CA TYR A 28 20.64 2.32 7.27
C TYR A 28 20.40 0.97 6.58
N VAL A 29 19.14 0.53 6.47
CA VAL A 29 18.76 -0.79 5.95
C VAL A 29 18.27 -0.70 4.51
N ASP A 30 18.65 -1.67 3.67
CA ASP A 30 18.15 -1.79 2.30
C ASP A 30 16.67 -2.22 2.28
N ILE A 31 15.91 -1.65 1.34
CA ILE A 31 14.48 -1.92 1.19
C ILE A 31 14.15 -3.40 0.96
N ARG A 32 15.06 -4.18 0.36
CA ARG A 32 14.88 -5.62 0.14
C ARG A 32 14.70 -6.40 1.44
N VAL A 33 15.38 -5.99 2.51
CA VAL A 33 15.21 -6.58 3.84
C VAL A 33 13.83 -6.25 4.39
N GLY A 34 13.37 -5.01 4.17
CA GLY A 34 12.01 -4.59 4.52
C GLY A 34 10.94 -5.46 3.86
N TYR A 35 11.11 -5.78 2.57
CA TYR A 35 10.22 -6.68 1.83
C TYR A 35 10.21 -8.11 2.40
N ALA A 36 11.36 -8.64 2.79
CA ALA A 36 11.44 -9.96 3.41
C ALA A 36 10.70 -9.99 4.76
N ILE A 37 10.90 -8.97 5.60
CA ILE A 37 10.18 -8.81 6.87
C ILE A 37 8.68 -8.68 6.62
N LEU A 38 8.27 -7.89 5.64
CA LEU A 38 6.87 -7.71 5.26
C LEU A 38 6.21 -9.05 4.90
N GLY A 39 6.90 -9.89 4.11
CA GLY A 39 6.43 -11.22 3.75
C GLY A 39 6.18 -12.14 4.95
N LEU A 40 6.90 -11.94 6.05
CA LEU A 40 6.75 -12.70 7.30
C LEU A 40 5.66 -12.13 8.22
N VAL A 41 5.52 -10.81 8.25
CA VAL A 41 4.54 -10.11 9.10
C VAL A 41 3.10 -10.31 8.60
N ILE A 42 2.88 -10.39 7.29
CA ILE A 42 1.53 -10.50 6.72
C ILE A 42 0.83 -11.81 7.13
N PRO A 43 1.44 -13.00 7.00
CA PRO A 43 0.81 -14.25 7.43
C PRO A 43 0.48 -14.25 8.91
N PHE A 44 1.37 -13.69 9.75
CA PHE A 44 1.10 -13.48 11.17
C PHE A 44 -0.18 -12.66 11.36
N TYR A 45 -0.28 -11.49 10.71
CA TYR A 45 -1.49 -10.66 10.80
C TYR A 45 -2.75 -11.34 10.25
N MET A 46 -2.63 -12.15 9.20
CA MET A 46 -3.75 -12.88 8.63
C MET A 46 -4.29 -13.97 9.58
N ILE A 47 -3.43 -14.59 10.39
CA ILE A 47 -3.85 -15.59 11.39
C ILE A 47 -4.51 -14.89 12.59
N PHE A 48 -3.89 -13.83 13.11
CA PHE A 48 -4.33 -13.19 14.35
C PHE A 48 -5.43 -12.13 14.18
N ASN A 49 -5.57 -11.51 13.00
CA ASN A 49 -6.53 -10.45 12.76
C ASN A 49 -7.36 -10.66 11.49
N GLN A 50 -8.36 -11.52 11.60
CA GLN A 50 -9.26 -11.80 10.49
C GLN A 50 -10.16 -10.62 10.09
N SER A 51 -10.37 -9.64 10.98
CA SER A 51 -11.21 -8.47 10.68
C SER A 51 -10.61 -7.59 9.58
N GLY A 52 -9.29 -7.54 9.47
CA GLY A 52 -8.57 -6.65 8.54
C GLY A 52 -8.77 -7.00 7.06
N TYR A 53 -9.07 -8.25 6.72
CA TYR A 53 -9.20 -8.69 5.33
C TYR A 53 -10.58 -9.24 4.94
N LYS A 54 -11.56 -9.24 5.85
CA LYS A 54 -12.93 -9.69 5.57
C LYS A 54 -13.56 -8.93 4.39
N ALA A 55 -13.32 -7.61 4.31
CA ALA A 55 -13.83 -6.79 3.22
C ALA A 55 -13.27 -7.23 1.86
N ILE A 56 -11.96 -7.50 1.78
CA ILE A 56 -11.30 -8.01 0.57
C ILE A 56 -11.87 -9.38 0.20
N LYS A 57 -12.01 -10.29 1.17
CA LYS A 57 -12.62 -11.61 0.94
C LYS A 57 -14.04 -11.50 0.39
N ASN A 58 -14.86 -10.61 0.96
CA ASN A 58 -16.23 -10.39 0.52
C ASN A 58 -16.28 -9.80 -0.89
N TYR A 59 -15.37 -8.90 -1.24
CA TYR A 59 -15.25 -8.36 -2.59
C TYR A 59 -15.00 -9.47 -3.62
N PHE A 60 -14.02 -10.35 -3.38
CA PHE A 60 -13.74 -11.48 -4.28
C PHE A 60 -14.93 -12.44 -4.43
N ARG A 61 -15.70 -12.66 -3.37
CA ARG A 61 -16.93 -13.46 -3.44
C ARG A 61 -18.03 -12.78 -4.26
N ARG A 62 -18.15 -11.45 -4.19
CA ARG A 62 -19.17 -10.68 -4.95
C ARG A 62 -18.91 -10.69 -6.45
N ILE A 63 -17.65 -10.68 -6.87
CA ILE A 63 -17.28 -10.76 -8.30
C ILE A 63 -17.27 -12.21 -8.82
N GLY A 64 -17.75 -13.18 -8.03
CA GLY A 64 -17.86 -14.59 -8.44
C GLY A 64 -16.55 -15.37 -8.46
N TYR A 65 -15.49 -14.91 -7.79
CA TYR A 65 -14.22 -15.63 -7.78
C TYR A 65 -14.29 -16.89 -6.90
N THR A 66 -14.04 -18.06 -7.49
CA THR A 66 -14.14 -19.38 -6.85
C THR A 66 -12.80 -20.00 -6.44
N GLY A 67 -11.68 -19.36 -6.80
CA GLY A 67 -10.34 -19.85 -6.48
C GLY A 67 -9.88 -19.54 -5.05
N ASN A 68 -8.61 -19.85 -4.75
CA ASN A 68 -8.02 -19.59 -3.44
C ASN A 68 -7.83 -18.09 -3.17
N VAL A 69 -8.83 -17.48 -2.51
CA VAL A 69 -8.85 -16.04 -2.18
C VAL A 69 -7.72 -15.64 -1.21
N ASN A 70 -7.19 -16.56 -0.41
CA ASN A 70 -6.16 -16.23 0.59
C ASN A 70 -4.85 -15.77 -0.07
N CYS A 71 -4.50 -16.33 -1.24
CA CYS A 71 -3.34 -15.89 -2.01
C CYS A 71 -3.50 -14.44 -2.49
N HIS A 72 -4.68 -14.09 -2.99
CA HIS A 72 -4.99 -12.72 -3.40
C HIS A 72 -5.03 -11.74 -2.24
N ILE A 73 -5.55 -12.17 -1.09
CA ILE A 73 -5.51 -11.37 0.15
C ILE A 73 -4.07 -11.10 0.56
N PHE A 74 -3.23 -12.13 0.61
CA PHE A 74 -1.81 -11.99 0.94
C PHE A 74 -1.12 -11.04 -0.03
N ARG A 75 -1.30 -11.26 -1.34
CA ARG A 75 -0.71 -10.41 -2.39
C ARG A 75 -1.16 -8.95 -2.26
N ASN A 76 -2.45 -8.72 -1.95
CA ASN A 76 -2.95 -7.37 -1.76
C ASN A 76 -2.32 -6.67 -0.55
N HIS A 77 -2.20 -7.37 0.59
CA HIS A 77 -1.51 -6.82 1.76
C HIS A 77 -0.02 -6.58 1.50
N TYR A 78 0.62 -7.48 0.75
CA TYR A 78 2.01 -7.36 0.38
C TYR A 78 2.24 -6.15 -0.52
N LEU A 79 1.43 -5.96 -1.56
CA LEU A 79 1.52 -4.79 -2.44
C LEU A 79 1.24 -3.48 -1.70
N PHE A 80 0.24 -3.47 -0.81
CA PHE A 80 -0.04 -2.29 0.02
C PHE A 80 1.12 -1.95 0.95
N GLY A 81 1.66 -2.95 1.66
CA GLY A 81 2.82 -2.76 2.54
C GLY A 81 4.07 -2.34 1.76
N GLN A 82 4.30 -2.94 0.59
CA GLN A 82 5.41 -2.60 -0.30
C GLN A 82 5.30 -1.14 -0.74
N MET A 83 4.14 -0.71 -1.23
CA MET A 83 3.89 0.68 -1.63
C MET A 83 4.15 1.67 -0.47
N MET A 84 3.73 1.33 0.76
CA MET A 84 4.06 2.16 1.92
C MET A 84 5.55 2.20 2.21
N MET A 85 6.24 1.05 2.20
CA MET A 85 7.68 1.00 2.42
C MET A 85 8.43 1.82 1.36
N ASP A 86 8.05 1.72 0.09
CA ASP A 86 8.64 2.47 -1.02
C ASP A 86 8.52 3.98 -0.79
N LYS A 87 7.34 4.44 -0.34
CA LYS A 87 7.11 5.85 0.01
C LYS A 87 8.04 6.32 1.14
N PHE A 88 8.13 5.58 2.24
CA PHE A 88 9.02 5.94 3.34
C PHE A 88 10.50 5.87 2.96
N TYR A 89 10.88 4.91 2.12
CA TYR A 89 12.24 4.75 1.64
C TYR A 89 12.65 5.89 0.69
N LEU A 90 11.76 6.32 -0.20
CA LEU A 90 11.92 7.52 -1.02
C LEU A 90 12.10 8.79 -0.18
N PHE A 91 11.33 8.94 0.90
CA PHE A 91 11.49 10.09 1.81
C PHE A 91 12.79 10.02 2.63
N ALA A 92 13.24 8.83 3.02
CA ALA A 92 14.47 8.65 3.78
C ALA A 92 15.72 8.85 2.92
N ARG A 93 15.69 8.51 1.62
CA ARG A 93 16.85 8.57 0.72
C ARG A 93 16.63 9.52 -0.45
N LYS A 94 17.50 10.53 -0.60
CA LYS A 94 17.49 11.52 -1.70
C LYS A 94 17.93 10.99 -3.08
N LYS A 95 17.78 9.71 -3.41
CA LYS A 95 18.34 9.12 -4.65
C LYS A 95 17.28 8.41 -5.51
N ASN A 96 17.50 8.45 -6.83
CA ASN A 96 16.73 7.71 -7.86
C ASN A 96 16.97 6.20 -7.76
N ILE A 97 16.42 5.57 -6.72
CA ILE A 97 16.66 4.15 -6.43
C ILE A 97 15.73 3.25 -7.26
N PHE A 98 14.56 3.78 -7.64
CA PHE A 98 13.59 3.07 -8.47
C PHE A 98 13.69 3.53 -9.92
N LYS A 99 13.54 2.57 -10.84
CA LYS A 99 13.38 2.84 -12.27
C LYS A 99 11.90 2.68 -12.60
N SER A 100 11.28 3.75 -13.10
CA SER A 100 9.92 3.70 -13.63
C SER A 100 9.96 3.58 -15.15
N ARG A 101 9.05 2.77 -15.70
CA ARG A 101 8.73 2.78 -17.12
C ARG A 101 7.32 3.31 -17.25
N VAL A 102 7.15 4.33 -18.09
CA VAL A 102 5.82 4.85 -18.45
C VAL A 102 5.46 4.27 -19.80
N THR A 103 4.29 3.66 -19.90
CA THR A 103 3.72 3.16 -21.16
C THR A 103 2.90 4.27 -21.80
N ASP A 104 2.81 4.30 -23.12
CA ASP A 104 1.99 5.25 -23.88
C ASP A 104 2.32 6.73 -23.61
N TRP A 105 3.63 7.00 -23.43
CA TRP A 105 4.12 8.36 -23.17
C TRP A 105 3.70 9.36 -24.26
N ASP A 106 3.65 8.90 -25.51
CA ASP A 106 3.29 9.73 -26.65
C ASP A 106 1.86 10.29 -26.53
N GLN A 107 0.88 9.44 -26.15
CA GLN A 107 -0.52 9.86 -25.94
C GLN A 107 -0.64 10.89 -24.83
N PHE A 108 0.10 10.69 -23.74
CA PHE A 108 0.13 11.67 -22.64
C PHE A 108 0.69 13.02 -23.10
N THR A 109 1.79 13.03 -23.86
CA THR A 109 2.35 14.28 -24.40
C THR A 109 1.48 14.94 -25.45
N GLU A 110 0.67 14.19 -26.20
CA GLU A 110 -0.29 14.75 -27.15
C GLU A 110 -1.40 15.51 -26.43
N LEU A 111 -1.96 14.91 -25.37
CA LEU A 111 -2.96 15.56 -24.52
C LEU A 111 -2.42 16.82 -23.82
N LEU A 112 -1.14 16.82 -23.44
CA LEU A 112 -0.46 18.01 -22.89
C LEU A 112 -0.29 19.17 -23.87
N LYS A 113 -0.24 18.89 -25.17
CA LYS A 113 -0.10 19.91 -26.22
C LYS A 113 -1.43 20.55 -26.60
N GLY A 114 -2.56 19.94 -26.23
CA GLY A 114 -3.88 20.51 -26.45
C GLY A 114 -4.12 21.72 -25.54
N ASP A 115 -4.94 22.67 -26.01
CA ASP A 115 -5.29 23.88 -25.24
C ASP A 115 -6.28 23.61 -24.08
N GLY A 116 -6.80 22.37 -23.97
CA GLY A 116 -7.74 21.95 -22.93
C GLY A 116 -7.07 21.18 -21.78
N GLY A 117 -7.61 21.31 -20.57
CA GLY A 117 -7.24 20.41 -19.47
C GLY A 117 -7.76 18.99 -19.70
N PHE A 118 -7.04 17.98 -19.20
CA PHE A 118 -7.43 16.57 -19.26
C PHE A 118 -7.28 15.91 -17.87
N LEU A 119 -8.03 14.81 -17.65
CA LEU A 119 -8.02 13.99 -16.44
C LEU A 119 -7.69 12.53 -16.77
#